data_AF-A0A497KUN5-F1
#
_entry.id   AF-A0A497KUN5-F1
#
_cell.length_a   1.000
_cell.length_b   1.000
_cell.length_c   1.000
_cell.angle_alpha   90.00
_cell.angle_beta   90.00
_cell.angle_gamma   90.00
#
_symmetry.space_group_name_H-M   'P 1'
#
loop_
_entity.id
_entity.type
_entity.pdbx_description
1 polymer ?
#
loop_
_entity_poly.entity_id
_entity_poly.type
_entity_poly.pdbx_seq_one_letter_code
_entity_poly.pdbx_strand_id
1 'polypeptide(L)'
;MKSEDIFSIKNLFLFVLVLFVISSVLGYLNGEKYTYIPTFLRETYGKELLKLNPISLTLLIFFNNALKSFIIIPLGVFLALPPLIFVMFNGFIVGVVAYETMVKVGQKWILYF
;
A
#
# COMPACT_ATOMS: atom_id res chain seq x y z
N MET A 1 -13.59 -26.99 -9.44
CA MET A 1 -13.44 -25.59 -9.87
C MET A 1 -13.21 -25.61 -11.37
N LYS A 2 -14.09 -24.98 -12.15
CA LYS A 2 -14.04 -25.04 -13.62
C LYS A 2 -12.85 -24.20 -14.12
N SER A 3 -12.26 -24.53 -15.27
CA SER A 3 -11.19 -23.73 -15.88
C SER A 3 -11.61 -22.28 -16.14
N GLU A 4 -12.90 -22.06 -16.38
CA GLU A 4 -13.56 -20.76 -16.56
C GLU A 4 -13.49 -19.88 -15.28
N ASP A 5 -13.60 -20.48 -14.09
CA ASP A 5 -13.54 -19.76 -12.81
C ASP A 5 -12.13 -19.22 -12.52
N ILE A 6 -11.11 -20.04 -12.83
CA ILE A 6 -9.69 -19.68 -12.63
C ILE A 6 -9.30 -18.51 -13.53
N PHE A 7 -9.78 -18.51 -14.78
CA PHE A 7 -9.52 -17.42 -15.73
C PHE A 7 -10.14 -16.09 -15.27
N SER A 8 -11.36 -16.15 -14.73
CA SER A 8 -12.05 -14.96 -14.18
C SER A 8 -11.31 -14.37 -12.97
N ILE A 9 -10.88 -15.23 -12.04
CA ILE A 9 -10.11 -14.80 -10.84
C ILE A 9 -8.78 -14.17 -11.25
N LYS A 10 -8.07 -14.75 -12.23
CA LYS A 10 -6.79 -14.21 -12.71
C LYS A 10 -6.96 -12.80 -13.27
N ASN A 11 -8.00 -12.56 -14.07
CA ASN A 11 -8.26 -11.24 -14.66
C ASN A 11 -8.63 -10.21 -13.59
N LEU A 12 -9.43 -10.61 -12.59
CA LEU A 12 -9.79 -9.74 -11.47
C LEU A 12 -8.57 -9.40 -10.61
N PHE A 13 -7.70 -10.37 -10.33
CA PHE A 13 -6.44 -10.13 -9.64
C PHE A 13 -5.55 -9.13 -10.41
N LEU A 14 -5.42 -9.32 -11.72
CA LEU A 14 -4.60 -8.46 -12.57
C LEU A 14 -5.13 -7.03 -12.62
N PHE A 15 -6.45 -6.87 -12.66
CA PHE A 15 -7.11 -5.57 -12.57
C PHE A 15 -6.82 -4.86 -11.24
N VAL A 16 -6.98 -5.56 -10.11
CA VAL A 16 -6.70 -5.02 -8.76
C VAL A 16 -5.22 -4.67 -8.60
N LEU A 17 -4.32 -5.49 -9.16
CA LEU A 17 -2.89 -5.23 -9.17
C LEU A 17 -2.55 -3.95 -9.94
N VAL A 18 -3.12 -3.76 -11.12
CA VAL A 18 -2.91 -2.55 -11.93
C VAL A 18 -3.41 -1.31 -11.16
N LEU A 19 -4.59 -1.37 -10.53
CA LEU A 19 -5.11 -0.27 -9.71
C LEU A 19 -4.17 0.08 -8.56
N PHE A 20 -3.65 -0.93 -7.86
CA PHE A 20 -2.69 -0.73 -6.77
C PHE A 20 -1.40 -0.07 -7.27
N VAL A 21 -0.83 -0.54 -8.38
CA VAL A 21 0.41 0.02 -8.94
C VAL A 21 0.20 1.48 -9.36
N ILE A 22 -0.90 1.79 -10.06
CA ILE A 22 -1.22 3.16 -10.46
C ILE A 22 -1.35 4.06 -9.24
N SER A 23 -2.10 3.64 -8.21
CA SER A 23 -2.26 4.47 -7.02
C SER A 23 -0.96 4.63 -6.24
N SER A 24 -0.08 3.62 -6.20
CA SER A 24 1.27 3.73 -5.65
C SER A 24 2.14 4.72 -6.39
N VAL A 25 2.12 4.72 -7.71
CA VAL A 25 2.84 5.72 -8.51
C VAL A 25 2.31 7.13 -8.19
N LEU A 26 0.98 7.30 -8.15
CA LEU A 26 0.37 8.59 -7.79
C LEU A 26 0.75 9.04 -6.38
N GLY A 27 0.77 8.13 -5.41
CA GLY A 27 1.21 8.41 -4.05
C GLY A 27 2.67 8.85 -3.98
N TYR A 28 3.55 8.18 -4.72
CA TYR A 28 4.97 8.53 -4.78
C TYR A 28 5.19 9.91 -5.40
N LEU A 29 4.57 10.17 -6.56
CA LEU A 29 4.69 11.45 -7.26
C LEU A 29 4.15 12.63 -6.45
N ASN A 30 3.16 12.39 -5.58
CA ASN A 30 2.61 13.41 -4.69
C ASN A 30 3.19 13.35 -3.27
N GLY A 31 4.22 12.53 -3.02
CA GLY A 31 4.71 12.25 -1.67
C GLY A 31 5.14 13.50 -0.88
N GLU A 32 5.68 14.51 -1.58
CA GLU A 32 6.05 15.80 -1.00
C GLU A 32 4.85 16.57 -0.40
N LYS A 33 3.69 16.49 -1.07
CA LYS A 33 2.44 17.14 -0.62
C LYS A 33 1.82 16.43 0.58
N TYR A 34 2.09 15.13 0.73
CA TYR A 34 1.45 14.26 1.72
C TYR A 34 2.40 13.79 2.82
N THR A 35 3.40 14.60 3.18
CA THR A 35 4.40 14.32 4.24
C THR A 35 3.80 14.13 5.65
N TYR A 36 2.55 14.56 5.87
CA TYR A 36 1.82 14.29 7.10
C TYR A 36 1.39 12.82 7.24
N ILE A 37 1.19 12.08 6.14
CA ILE A 37 0.74 10.68 6.17
C ILE A 37 1.77 9.78 6.87
N PRO A 38 3.07 9.80 6.49
CA PRO A 38 4.06 9.01 7.21
C PRO A 38 4.21 9.43 8.68
N THR A 39 4.01 10.72 8.98
CA THR A 39 4.05 11.24 10.36
C THR A 39 2.90 10.67 11.19
N PHE A 40 1.68 10.71 10.66
CA PHE A 40 0.51 10.11 11.28
C PHE A 40 0.67 8.59 11.49
N LEU A 41 1.27 7.88 10.53
CA LEU A 41 1.57 6.46 10.65
C LEU A 41 2.60 6.17 11.76
N ARG A 42 3.63 7.02 11.91
CA ARG A 42 4.63 6.93 13.00
C ARG A 42 3.99 7.09 14.37
N GLU A 43 3.04 8.01 14.48
CA GLU A 43 2.35 8.29 15.74
C GLU A 43 1.35 7.19 16.09
N THR A 44 0.57 6.74 15.10
CA THR A 44 -0.48 5.72 15.29
C THR A 44 0.11 4.35 15.59
N TYR A 45 1.20 3.98 14.92
CA TYR A 45 1.74 2.63 14.99
C TYR A 45 3.17 2.54 15.61
N GLY A 46 3.72 3.67 16.05
CA GLY A 46 5.02 3.75 16.72
C GLY A 46 6.22 3.93 15.78
N LYS A 47 7.27 4.60 16.28
CA LYS A 47 8.54 4.86 15.56
C LYS A 47 9.28 3.58 15.14
N GLU A 48 9.00 2.47 15.82
CA GLU A 48 9.63 1.15 15.58
C GLU A 48 9.28 0.59 14.18
N LEU A 49 8.09 0.87 13.66
CA LEU A 49 7.70 0.37 12.34
C LEU A 49 8.53 0.96 11.20
N LEU A 50 9.03 2.18 11.34
CA LEU A 50 9.86 2.82 10.31
C LEU A 50 11.35 2.60 10.50
N LYS A 51 11.73 1.83 11.52
CA LYS A 51 13.04 1.18 11.61
C LYS A 51 13.06 -0.17 10.89
N LEU A 52 11.89 -0.69 10.50
CA LEU A 52 11.82 -1.93 9.74
C LEU A 52 12.53 -1.74 8.40
N ASN A 53 13.23 -2.81 8.00
CA ASN A 53 13.72 -2.98 6.64
C ASN A 53 12.58 -2.66 5.64
N PRO A 54 12.86 -1.95 4.52
CA PRO A 54 11.89 -1.66 3.47
C PRO A 54 11.00 -2.85 3.08
N ILE A 55 11.57 -4.06 2.97
CA ILE A 55 10.85 -5.31 2.66
C ILE A 55 9.87 -5.67 3.77
N SER A 56 10.29 -5.58 5.03
CA SER A 56 9.45 -5.85 6.20
C SER A 56 8.32 -4.83 6.33
N LEU A 57 8.58 -3.57 6.00
CA LEU A 57 7.56 -2.51 5.98
C LEU A 57 6.53 -2.76 4.87
N THR A 58 6.98 -3.12 3.66
CA THR A 58 6.09 -3.50 2.55
C THR A 58 5.25 -4.72 2.91
N LEU A 59 5.84 -5.75 3.51
CA LEU A 59 5.14 -6.95 3.97
C LEU A 59 4.11 -6.62 5.06
N LEU A 60 4.44 -5.74 6.01
CA LEU A 60 3.52 -5.33 7.07
C LEU A 60 2.32 -4.54 6.52
N ILE A 61 2.55 -3.66 5.55
CA ILE A 61 1.46 -2.93 4.86
C ILE A 61 0.61 -3.89 4.03
N PHE A 62 1.26 -4.80 3.29
CA PHE A 62 0.58 -5.83 2.51
C PHE A 62 -0.28 -6.75 3.39
N PHE A 63 0.25 -7.21 4.53
CA PHE A 63 -0.43 -8.12 5.44
C PHE A 63 -1.61 -7.43 6.16
N ASN A 64 -1.44 -6.18 6.59
CA ASN A 64 -2.55 -5.38 7.11
C ASN A 64 -3.69 -5.23 6.08
N ASN A 65 -3.35 -5.11 4.79
CA ASN A 65 -4.34 -5.06 3.73
C ASN A 65 -5.01 -6.39 3.45
N ALA A 66 -4.24 -7.47 3.39
CA ALA A 66 -4.78 -8.81 3.20
C ALA A 66 -5.79 -9.15 4.30
N LEU A 67 -5.48 -8.83 5.56
CA LEU A 67 -6.37 -9.08 6.70
C LEU A 67 -7.65 -8.24 6.66
N LYS A 68 -7.54 -6.92 6.43
CA LYS A 68 -8.72 -6.03 6.36
C LYS A 68 -9.62 -6.39 5.18
N SER A 69 -9.06 -6.68 4.02
CA SER A 69 -9.81 -7.18 2.88
C SER A 69 -10.46 -8.53 3.18
N PHE A 70 -9.77 -9.45 3.85
CA PHE A 70 -10.31 -10.76 4.23
C PHE A 70 -11.51 -10.66 5.20
N ILE A 71 -11.53 -9.65 6.08
CA ILE A 71 -12.66 -9.37 6.99
C ILE A 71 -13.86 -8.74 6.25
N ILE A 72 -13.60 -7.93 5.22
CA ILE A 72 -14.65 -7.24 4.45
C ILE A 72 -15.33 -8.17 3.43
N ILE A 73 -14.60 -9.10 2.82
CA ILE A 73 -15.12 -10.06 1.83
C ILE A 73 -16.34 -10.87 2.33
N PRO A 74 -16.38 -11.43 3.55
CA PRO A 74 -17.54 -12.18 4.04
C PRO A 74 -18.79 -11.31 4.32
N LEU A 75 -18.67 -9.97 4.34
CA LEU A 75 -19.83 -9.07 4.51
C LEU A 75 -20.69 -8.90 3.24
N GLY A 76 -20.32 -9.52 2.10
CA GLY A 76 -21.18 -9.70 0.92
C GLY A 76 -21.08 -8.66 -0.22
N VAL A 77 -21.77 -8.94 -1.32
CA VAL A 77 -21.63 -8.31 -2.67
C VAL A 77 -22.01 -6.81 -2.75
N PHE A 78 -22.82 -6.28 -1.83
CA PHE A 78 -23.12 -4.83 -1.76
C PHE A 78 -21.91 -3.97 -1.35
N LEU A 79 -20.78 -4.61 -1.03
CA LEU A 79 -19.53 -4.00 -0.58
C LEU A 79 -18.38 -4.24 -1.57
N ALA A 80 -18.59 -4.46 -2.88
CA ALA A 80 -17.45 -4.60 -3.82
C ALA A 80 -16.66 -3.30 -4.07
N LEU A 81 -17.31 -2.13 -3.89
CA LEU A 81 -16.66 -0.82 -3.99
C LEU A 81 -15.63 -0.58 -2.86
N PRO A 82 -15.94 -0.86 -1.57
CA PRO A 82 -14.97 -0.67 -0.48
C PRO A 82 -13.62 -1.38 -0.66
N PRO A 83 -13.53 -2.66 -1.09
CA PRO A 83 -12.27 -3.34 -1.41
C PRO A 83 -11.45 -2.61 -2.47
N LEU A 84 -12.08 -2.10 -3.54
CA LEU A 84 -11.37 -1.38 -4.60
C LEU A 84 -10.82 -0.04 -4.08
N ILE A 85 -11.64 0.75 -3.40
CA ILE A 85 -11.22 2.02 -2.78
C ILE A 85 -10.09 1.76 -1.78
N PHE A 86 -10.23 0.70 -0.99
CA PHE A 86 -9.24 0.31 0.00
C PHE A 86 -7.90 -0.06 -0.65
N VAL A 87 -7.91 -0.87 -1.72
CA VAL A 87 -6.68 -1.20 -2.48
C VAL A 87 -6.04 0.07 -3.04
N MET A 88 -6.83 0.97 -3.65
CA MET A 88 -6.31 2.21 -4.21
C MET A 88 -5.69 3.11 -3.14
N PHE A 89 -6.40 3.35 -2.03
CA PHE A 89 -5.91 4.17 -0.92
C PHE A 89 -4.62 3.61 -0.32
N ASN A 90 -4.51 2.30 -0.23
CA ASN A 90 -3.32 1.65 0.26
C ASN A 90 -2.14 1.74 -0.69
N GLY A 91 -2.35 1.52 -1.98
CA GLY A 91 -1.30 1.74 -2.96
C GLY A 91 -0.77 3.17 -2.85
N PHE A 92 -1.67 4.15 -2.74
CA PHE A 92 -1.32 5.56 -2.53
C PHE A 92 -0.46 5.79 -1.27
N ILE A 93 -0.87 5.27 -0.11
CA ILE A 93 -0.09 5.37 1.14
C ILE A 93 1.30 4.77 0.97
N VAL A 94 1.40 3.58 0.35
CA VAL A 94 2.69 2.93 0.08
C VAL A 94 3.59 3.83 -0.77
N GLY A 95 3.04 4.46 -1.80
CA GLY A 95 3.76 5.42 -2.64
C GLY A 95 4.32 6.60 -1.84
N VAL A 96 3.49 7.21 -1.00
CA VAL A 96 3.90 8.34 -0.15
C VAL A 96 5.01 7.94 0.84
N VAL A 97 4.90 6.76 1.45
CA VAL A 97 5.92 6.23 2.37
C VAL A 97 7.22 5.90 1.64
N ALA A 98 7.14 5.38 0.41
CA ALA A 98 8.30 5.11 -0.43
C ALA A 98 9.05 6.41 -0.78
N TYR A 99 8.31 7.50 -1.09
CA TYR A 99 8.91 8.83 -1.28
C TYR A 99 9.64 9.31 -0.03
N GLU A 100 9.00 9.27 1.15
CA GLU A 100 9.63 9.70 2.41
C GLU A 100 10.91 8.89 2.71
N THR A 101 10.88 7.59 2.43
CA THR A 101 12.04 6.70 2.61
C THR A 101 13.18 7.07 1.65
N MET A 102 12.87 7.32 0.38
CA MET A 102 13.86 7.76 -0.63
C MET A 102 14.51 9.09 -0.24
N VAL A 103 13.72 10.08 0.20
CA VAL A 103 14.25 11.36 0.66
C VAL A 103 15.20 11.18 1.84
N LYS A 104 14.83 10.36 2.83
CA LYS A 104 15.67 10.09 4.01
C LYS A 104 16.95 9.34 3.68
N VAL A 105 16.88 8.36 2.78
CA VAL A 105 18.07 7.64 2.30
C VAL A 105 18.98 8.56 1.51
N GLY A 106 18.43 9.39 0.61
CA GLY A 106 19.18 10.38 -0.16
C GLY A 106 19.88 11.41 0.74
N GLN A 107 19.17 11.95 1.73
CA GLN A 107 19.75 12.86 2.73
C GLN A 107 20.86 12.20 3.53
N LYS A 108 20.69 10.95 3.98
CA LYS A 108 21.76 10.20 4.65
C LYS A 108 22.98 10.04 3.76
N TRP A 109 22.79 9.70 2.48
CA TRP A 109 23.90 9.54 1.54
C TRP A 109 24.70 10.82 1.35
N ILE A 110 24.03 11.97 1.25
CA ILE A 110 24.67 13.29 1.14
C ILE A 110 25.45 13.65 2.41
N LEU A 111 24.98 13.26 3.60
CA LEU A 111 25.65 13.58 4.88
C LEU A 111 26.89 12.72 5.19
N TYR A 112 27.11 11.61 4.48
CA TYR A 112 28.26 10.72 4.64
C TYR A 112 29.35 10.95 3.58
N PHE A 113 29.18 11.95 2.71
CA PHE A 113 30.13 12.40 1.69
C PHE A 113 30.46 13.88 1.92
#